data_AF-A0A5C8B1S6-F1
#
_entry.id   AF-A0A5C8B1S6-F1
#
_cell.length_a   1.000
_cell.length_b   1.000
_cell.length_c   1.000
_cell.angle_alpha   90.00
_cell.angle_beta   90.00
_cell.angle_gamma   90.00
#
_symmetry.space_group_name_H-M   'P 1'
#
loop_
_entity.id
_entity.type
_entity.pdbx_description
1 polymer ?
#
loop_
_entity_poly.entity_id
_entity_poly.type
_entity_poly.pdbx_seq_one_letter_code
_entity_poly.pdbx_strand_id
1 'polypeptide(L)'
;MRNSFKILSIFVVLVTKFVAAQDFSGTWICQEMDSHDGYLAKETITLTTNSAHSDAKNGNMSYDLKINVPGLDGYTGVAVSNGNRVALYFEGVKNPNDKGVGLATVSQQVTGNNKYVQHLDKFFYEPVYAKTGSHGYGSCIKQS
;
A
#
# COMPACT_ATOMS: atom_id res chain seq x y z
N MET A 1 -41.61 -46.14 -30.94
CA MET A 1 -41.56 -45.26 -29.75
C MET A 1 -40.20 -44.57 -29.76
N ARG A 2 -40.21 -43.23 -29.83
CA ARG A 2 -39.05 -42.34 -30.03
C ARG A 2 -38.59 -41.86 -28.65
N ASN A 3 -37.35 -42.12 -28.25
CA ASN A 3 -36.72 -41.44 -27.11
C ASN A 3 -35.41 -40.79 -27.56
N SER A 4 -35.48 -39.51 -27.87
CA SER A 4 -34.33 -38.67 -28.19
C SER A 4 -33.93 -37.90 -26.93
N PHE A 5 -32.89 -38.35 -26.24
CA PHE A 5 -32.27 -37.59 -25.16
C PHE A 5 -31.48 -36.42 -25.75
N LYS A 6 -31.97 -35.19 -25.58
CA LYS A 6 -31.20 -33.97 -25.88
C LYS A 6 -30.35 -33.64 -24.65
N ILE A 7 -29.04 -33.88 -24.74
CA ILE A 7 -28.08 -33.40 -23.75
C ILE A 7 -27.88 -31.90 -24.01
N LEU A 8 -28.36 -31.08 -23.07
CA LEU A 8 -28.17 -29.63 -23.09
C LEU A 8 -26.79 -29.33 -22.49
N SER A 9 -25.79 -29.12 -23.33
CA SER A 9 -24.44 -28.72 -22.88
C SER A 9 -24.49 -27.29 -22.33
N ILE A 10 -24.40 -27.15 -21.01
CA ILE A 10 -24.21 -25.87 -20.32
C ILE A 10 -22.74 -25.48 -20.45
N PHE A 11 -22.44 -24.49 -21.28
CA PHE A 11 -21.13 -23.82 -21.28
C PHE A 11 -21.03 -22.92 -20.05
N VAL A 12 -20.34 -23.38 -19.01
CA VAL A 12 -19.94 -22.52 -17.88
C VAL A 12 -18.76 -21.66 -18.36
N VAL A 13 -19.04 -20.40 -18.70
CA VAL A 13 -17.98 -19.42 -18.94
C VAL A 13 -17.41 -19.02 -17.59
N LEU A 14 -16.24 -19.57 -17.23
CA LEU A 14 -15.47 -19.07 -16.10
C LEU A 14 -14.96 -17.67 -16.46
N VAL A 15 -15.62 -16.64 -15.93
CA VAL A 15 -15.06 -15.28 -15.96
C VAL A 15 -13.97 -15.23 -14.89
N THR A 16 -12.74 -15.56 -15.28
CA THR A 16 -11.57 -15.28 -14.43
C THR A 16 -11.49 -13.77 -14.27
N LYS A 17 -11.77 -13.28 -13.06
CA LYS A 17 -11.54 -11.88 -12.70
C LYS A 17 -10.04 -11.60 -12.82
N PHE A 18 -9.66 -10.97 -13.92
CA PHE A 18 -8.32 -10.41 -14.06
C PHE A 18 -8.28 -9.16 -13.18
N VAL A 19 -7.77 -9.30 -11.95
CA VAL A 19 -7.46 -8.13 -11.12
C VAL A 19 -6.17 -7.58 -11.69
N ALA A 20 -6.28 -6.62 -12.61
CA ALA A 20 -5.13 -5.84 -13.05
C ALA A 20 -4.47 -5.22 -11.81
N ALA A 21 -3.14 -5.27 -11.74
CA ALA A 21 -2.41 -4.67 -10.63
C ALA A 21 -2.76 -3.19 -10.53
N GLN A 22 -3.18 -2.77 -9.34
CA GLN A 22 -3.40 -1.36 -9.05
C GLN A 22 -2.04 -0.72 -8.74
N ASP A 23 -1.68 0.30 -9.52
CA ASP A 23 -0.51 1.12 -9.25
C ASP A 23 -0.85 2.15 -8.15
N PHE A 24 -0.10 2.13 -7.05
CA PHE A 24 -0.23 3.04 -5.92
C PHE A 24 0.85 4.13 -5.87
N SER A 25 1.66 4.27 -6.92
CA SER A 25 2.66 5.33 -7.04
C SER A 25 2.09 6.72 -6.93
N GLY A 26 2.95 7.65 -6.53
CA GLY A 26 2.62 9.04 -6.26
C GLY A 26 2.90 9.42 -4.81
N THR A 27 2.41 10.59 -4.46
CA THR A 27 2.63 11.22 -3.15
C THR A 27 1.38 11.13 -2.30
N TRP A 28 1.56 10.77 -1.03
CA TRP A 28 0.53 10.58 -0.04
C TRP A 28 0.83 11.49 1.16
N ILE A 29 -0.17 12.22 1.63
CA ILE A 29 -0.05 13.03 2.85
C ILE A 29 -0.65 12.24 4.00
N CYS A 30 0.12 12.06 5.05
CA CYS A 30 -0.17 11.19 6.17
C CYS A 30 -0.30 11.95 7.50
N GLN A 31 -1.11 11.36 8.37
CA GLN A 31 -1.20 11.67 9.79
C GLN A 31 -0.90 10.38 10.55
N GLU A 32 0.03 10.44 11.50
CA GLU A 32 0.53 9.25 12.19
C GLU A 32 0.44 9.39 13.70
N MET A 33 0.21 8.26 14.36
CA MET A 33 0.31 8.10 15.79
C MET A 33 1.36 7.03 16.06
N ASP A 34 2.51 7.47 16.57
CA ASP A 34 3.59 6.60 17.01
C ASP A 34 3.50 6.37 18.53
N SER A 35 3.80 5.15 18.97
CA SER A 35 3.71 4.76 20.38
C SER A 35 4.76 5.42 21.28
N HIS A 36 5.87 5.86 20.69
CA HIS A 36 6.98 6.53 21.38
C HIS A 36 6.92 8.06 21.19
N ASP A 37 6.71 8.53 19.96
CA ASP A 37 6.82 9.95 19.59
C ASP A 37 5.46 10.68 19.55
N GLY A 38 4.35 9.95 19.66
CA GLY A 38 3.00 10.52 19.67
C GLY A 38 2.51 10.94 18.29
N TYR A 39 1.76 12.04 18.21
CA TYR A 39 1.12 12.46 16.97
C TYR A 39 2.09 13.20 16.03
N LEU A 40 2.25 12.67 14.82
CA LEU A 40 3.05 13.25 13.75
C LEU A 40 2.12 13.70 12.61
N ALA A 41 2.03 15.02 12.42
CA ALA A 41 1.22 15.60 11.37
C ALA A 41 2.04 15.90 10.12
N LYS A 42 1.46 15.63 8.94
CA LYS A 42 1.99 16.02 7.62
C LYS A 42 3.25 15.25 7.20
N GLU A 43 3.37 13.99 7.61
CA GLU A 43 4.27 13.06 6.94
C GLU A 43 3.89 12.97 5.45
N THR A 44 4.89 12.85 4.59
CA THR A 44 4.70 12.61 3.17
C THR A 44 5.36 11.31 2.78
N ILE A 45 4.58 10.38 2.23
CA ILE A 45 5.06 9.14 1.62
C ILE A 45 5.07 9.31 0.11
N THR A 46 6.19 9.00 -0.53
CA THR A 46 6.30 8.93 -1.99
C THR A 46 6.62 7.50 -2.39
N LEU A 47 5.77 6.93 -3.24
CA LEU A 47 5.98 5.64 -3.89
C LEU A 47 6.34 5.86 -5.35
N THR A 48 7.47 5.33 -5.79
CA THR A 48 7.89 5.37 -7.19
C THR A 48 7.89 3.95 -7.75
N THR A 49 7.05 3.68 -8.76
CA THR A 49 6.93 2.35 -9.36
C THR A 49 8.23 1.91 -9.99
N ASN A 50 8.68 0.70 -9.63
CA ASN A 50 9.74 -0.01 -10.31
C ASN A 50 9.14 -1.04 -11.28
N SER A 51 8.84 -0.58 -12.50
CA SER A 51 8.13 -1.38 -13.50
C SER A 51 8.91 -2.61 -13.97
N ALA A 52 10.25 -2.54 -13.99
CA ALA A 52 11.13 -3.65 -14.36
C ALA A 52 11.07 -4.82 -13.37
N HIS A 53 10.70 -4.54 -12.12
CA HIS A 53 10.57 -5.53 -11.04
C HIS A 53 9.13 -5.71 -10.57
N SER A 54 8.15 -5.28 -11.37
CA SER A 54 6.73 -5.48 -11.11
C SER A 54 6.19 -6.64 -11.94
N ASP A 55 5.34 -7.47 -11.32
CA ASP A 55 4.59 -8.53 -12.00
C ASP A 55 3.10 -8.14 -12.04
N ALA A 56 2.84 -7.09 -12.82
CA ALA A 56 1.52 -6.47 -12.92
C ALA A 56 0.44 -7.44 -13.44
N LYS A 57 0.85 -8.48 -14.20
CA LYS A 57 -0.04 -9.52 -14.70
C LYS A 57 -0.61 -10.39 -13.58
N ASN A 58 0.16 -10.59 -12.51
CA ASN A 58 -0.26 -11.34 -11.33
C ASN A 58 -0.65 -10.43 -10.15
N GLY A 59 -0.89 -9.15 -10.42
CA GLY A 59 -1.36 -8.20 -9.40
C GLY A 59 -0.26 -7.63 -8.49
N ASN A 60 1.02 -7.89 -8.77
CA ASN A 60 2.14 -7.48 -7.93
C ASN A 60 2.84 -6.23 -8.49
N MET A 61 3.01 -5.21 -7.65
CA MET A 61 3.78 -4.00 -7.99
C MET A 61 4.90 -3.81 -6.98
N SER A 62 6.03 -3.31 -7.45
CA SER A 62 7.21 -3.00 -6.64
C SER A 62 7.47 -1.50 -6.68
N TYR A 63 7.89 -0.91 -5.56
CA TYR A 63 8.11 0.53 -5.44
C TYR A 63 9.38 0.84 -4.65
N ASP A 64 10.05 1.91 -5.05
CA ASP A 64 10.95 2.64 -4.17
C ASP A 64 10.10 3.53 -3.25
N LEU A 65 10.47 3.57 -1.97
CA LEU A 65 9.77 4.31 -0.91
C LEU A 65 10.65 5.46 -0.40
N LYS A 66 10.06 6.64 -0.28
CA LYS A 66 10.62 7.76 0.46
C LYS A 66 9.60 8.30 1.45
N ILE A 67 10.04 8.57 2.68
CA ILE A 67 9.22 9.18 3.72
C ILE A 67 9.88 10.49 4.14
N ASN A 68 9.09 11.55 4.20
CA ASN A 68 9.52 12.86 4.68
C ASN A 68 8.62 13.33 5.80
N VAL A 69 9.17 13.50 6.99
CA VAL A 69 8.51 14.11 8.13
C VAL A 69 9.13 15.50 8.34
N PRO A 70 8.36 16.61 8.26
CA PRO A 70 8.92 17.95 8.42
C PRO A 70 9.68 18.12 9.74
N GLY A 71 10.94 18.55 9.65
CA GLY A 71 11.80 18.79 10.82
C GLY A 71 12.57 17.55 11.32
N LEU A 72 12.37 16.38 10.71
CA LEU A 72 13.14 15.17 11.00
C LEU A 72 14.00 14.76 9.79
N ASP A 73 14.95 13.88 10.06
CA ASP A 73 15.66 13.18 9.00
C ASP A 73 14.71 12.21 8.30
N GLY A 74 14.68 12.25 6.97
CA GLY A 74 13.77 11.42 6.19
C GLY A 74 14.13 9.93 6.25
N TYR A 75 13.25 9.10 5.71
CA TYR A 75 13.44 7.66 5.56
C TYR A 75 13.42 7.27 4.09
N THR A 76 14.11 6.17 3.78
CA THR A 76 14.08 5.51 2.48
C THR A 76 13.77 4.03 2.65
N GLY A 77 13.28 3.38 1.60
CA GLY A 77 13.07 1.95 1.63
C GLY A 77 12.41 1.42 0.38
N VAL A 78 11.63 0.37 0.54
CA VAL A 78 10.95 -0.32 -0.56
C VAL A 78 9.54 -0.73 -0.16
N ALA A 79 8.68 -0.88 -1.15
CA ALA A 79 7.33 -1.38 -0.96
C ALA A 79 6.97 -2.43 -2.02
N VAL A 80 6.06 -3.33 -1.65
CA VAL A 80 5.39 -4.23 -2.60
C VAL A 80 3.90 -4.21 -2.35
N SER A 81 3.10 -4.31 -3.40
CA SER A 81 1.65 -4.41 -3.27
C SER A 81 1.08 -5.60 -4.00
N ASN A 82 0.05 -6.22 -3.42
CA ASN A 82 -0.80 -7.19 -4.09
C ASN A 82 -2.27 -6.90 -3.76
N GLY A 83 -3.09 -6.76 -4.79
CA GLY A 83 -4.47 -6.29 -4.64
C GLY A 83 -4.50 -4.89 -4.03
N ASN A 84 -5.12 -4.75 -2.86
CA ASN A 84 -5.20 -3.48 -2.14
C ASN A 84 -4.32 -3.42 -0.89
N ARG A 85 -3.38 -4.36 -0.72
CA ARG A 85 -2.43 -4.37 0.39
C ARG A 85 -1.06 -3.90 -0.07
N VAL A 86 -0.38 -3.14 0.77
CA VAL A 86 0.98 -2.66 0.54
C VAL A 86 1.84 -3.04 1.75
N ALA A 87 2.90 -3.81 1.53
CA ALA A 87 3.92 -4.04 2.54
C ALA A 87 5.08 -3.07 2.32
N LEU A 88 5.64 -2.55 3.42
CA LEU A 88 6.65 -1.51 3.44
C LEU A 88 7.84 -1.99 4.26
N TYR A 89 9.04 -1.68 3.80
CA TYR A 89 10.25 -1.62 4.63
C TYR A 89 10.79 -0.19 4.53
N PHE A 90 11.19 0.39 5.65
CA PHE A 90 11.77 1.73 5.71
C PHE A 90 12.91 1.81 6.71
N GLU A 91 13.83 2.73 6.46
CA GLU A 91 15.02 2.96 7.26
C GLU A 91 15.40 4.45 7.21
N GLY A 92 15.77 5.01 8.36
CA GLY A 92 16.14 6.40 8.54
C GLY A 92 17.46 6.72 7.85
N VAL A 93 17.49 7.80 7.08
CA VAL A 93 18.64 8.19 6.25
C VAL A 93 19.91 8.45 7.09
N LYS A 94 19.75 8.96 8.32
CA LYS A 94 20.87 9.22 9.23
C LYS A 94 21.08 8.14 10.29
N ASN A 95 20.06 7.36 10.60
CA ASN A 95 20.12 6.32 11.63
C ASN A 95 19.54 5.00 11.11
N PRO A 96 20.39 4.07 10.64
CA PRO A 96 19.98 2.73 10.22
C PRO A 96 19.29 1.84 11.27
N ASN A 97 19.33 2.23 12.54
CA ASN A 97 18.58 1.55 13.61
C ASN A 97 17.16 2.11 13.76
N ASP A 98 16.86 3.19 13.06
CA ASP A 98 15.53 3.76 12.94
C ASP A 98 14.87 3.13 11.70
N LYS A 99 14.30 1.94 11.87
CA LYS A 99 13.81 1.13 10.77
C LYS A 99 12.67 0.24 11.19
N GLY A 100 11.84 -0.08 10.22
CA GLY A 100 10.68 -0.89 10.47
C GLY A 100 10.09 -1.50 9.23
N VAL A 101 8.99 -2.21 9.50
CA VAL A 101 8.11 -2.75 8.48
C VAL A 101 6.72 -2.17 8.66
N GLY A 102 6.00 -2.02 7.56
CA GLY A 102 4.61 -1.57 7.57
C GLY A 102 3.72 -2.50 6.75
N LEU A 103 2.46 -2.57 7.14
CA LEU A 103 1.40 -3.15 6.34
C LEU A 103 0.27 -2.14 6.22
N ALA A 104 -0.07 -1.82 4.99
CA ALA A 104 -1.12 -0.88 4.66
C ALA A 104 -2.22 -1.52 3.83
N THR A 105 -3.42 -0.96 3.98
CA THR A 105 -4.57 -1.26 3.11
C THR A 105 -4.98 0.01 2.39
N VAL A 106 -5.12 -0.07 1.07
CA VAL A 106 -5.62 1.02 0.24
C VAL A 106 -7.11 0.83 0.01
N SER A 107 -7.87 1.91 0.18
CA SER A 107 -9.28 1.99 -0.17
C SER A 107 -9.52 3.17 -1.11
N GLN A 108 -10.62 3.11 -1.87
CA GLN A 108 -11.12 4.25 -2.65
C GLN A 108 -12.42 4.73 -2.02
N GLN A 109 -12.52 6.04 -1.84
CA GLN A 109 -13.73 6.69 -1.34
C GLN A 109 -14.24 7.67 -2.39
N VAL A 110 -15.56 7.64 -2.64
CA VAL A 110 -16.21 8.64 -3.48
C VAL A 110 -16.39 9.91 -2.66
N THR A 111 -15.91 11.02 -3.20
CA THR A 111 -16.15 12.35 -2.65
C THR A 111 -17.30 13.02 -3.38
N GLY A 112 -17.93 14.02 -2.74
CA GLY A 112 -18.96 14.85 -3.39
C GLY A 112 -18.36 15.44 -4.67
N ASN A 113 -18.94 15.10 -5.83
CA ASN A 113 -18.50 15.35 -7.22
C ASN A 113 -18.05 14.10 -8.02
N ASN A 114 -18.39 12.88 -7.58
CA ASN A 114 -18.00 11.63 -8.28
C ASN A 114 -16.48 11.47 -8.48
N LYS A 115 -15.68 12.16 -7.66
CA LYS A 115 -14.22 12.01 -7.66
C LYS A 115 -13.83 10.95 -6.64
N TYR A 116 -12.91 10.08 -7.03
CA TYR A 116 -12.35 9.09 -6.13
C TYR A 116 -11.12 9.67 -5.43
N VAL A 117 -11.05 9.50 -4.11
CA VAL A 117 -9.86 9.75 -3.32
C VAL A 117 -9.34 8.41 -2.82
N GLN A 118 -8.05 8.16 -2.97
CA GLN A 118 -7.42 6.97 -2.41
C GLN A 118 -6.96 7.26 -0.99
N HIS A 119 -7.35 6.36 -0.09
CA HIS A 119 -6.93 6.36 1.30
C HIS A 119 -6.01 5.17 1.55
N LEU A 120 -4.96 5.36 2.33
CA LEU A 120 -4.05 4.31 2.75
C LEU A 120 -3.98 4.35 4.27
N ASP A 121 -4.41 3.27 4.91
CA ASP A 121 -4.31 3.09 6.36
C ASP A 121 -3.23 2.05 6.64
N LYS A 122 -2.21 2.40 7.41
CA LYS A 122 -1.05 1.56 7.73
C LYS A 122 -0.93 1.30 9.23
N PHE A 123 -0.43 0.11 9.55
CA PHE A 123 0.22 -0.19 10.82
C PHE A 123 1.71 -0.40 10.55
N PHE A 124 2.58 0.06 11.45
CA PHE A 124 4.01 -0.16 11.35
C PHE A 124 4.61 -0.62 12.68
N TYR A 125 5.75 -1.30 12.59
CA TYR A 125 6.52 -1.79 13.71
C TYR A 125 8.01 -1.57 13.47
N GLU A 126 8.69 -0.99 14.45
CA GLU A 126 10.11 -0.66 14.44
C GLU A 126 10.78 -1.40 15.60
N PRO A 127 11.41 -2.56 15.35
CA PRO A 127 11.84 -3.44 16.43
C PRO A 127 13.00 -2.90 17.29
N VAL A 128 13.78 -1.97 16.75
CA VAL A 128 15.03 -1.48 17.35
C VAL A 128 15.02 0.01 17.67
N TYR A 129 13.92 0.71 17.36
CA TYR A 129 13.76 2.13 17.63
C TYR A 129 13.96 2.42 19.13
N ALA A 130 14.73 3.46 19.44
CA ALA A 130 15.06 3.87 20.83
C ALA A 130 15.53 2.74 21.78
N LYS A 131 16.00 1.60 21.26
CA LYS A 131 16.37 0.36 22.00
C LYS A 131 15.22 -0.41 22.64
N THR A 132 13.99 0.09 22.59
CA THR A 132 12.79 -0.57 23.15
C THR A 132 11.80 -1.03 22.07
N GLY A 133 12.00 -0.55 20.85
CA GLY A 133 11.07 -0.65 19.74
C GLY A 133 9.96 0.40 19.81
N SER A 134 9.27 0.58 18.69
CA SER A 134 8.04 1.37 18.55
C SER A 134 7.07 0.69 17.59
N HIS A 135 5.84 1.16 17.58
CA HIS A 135 4.81 0.84 16.59
C HIS A 135 3.84 2.00 16.47
N GLY A 136 3.08 2.03 15.39
CA GLY A 136 2.11 3.09 15.19
C GLY A 136 1.12 2.81 14.07
N TYR A 137 0.21 3.75 13.92
CA TYR A 137 -0.79 3.74 12.87
C TYR A 137 -0.69 5.04 12.06
N GLY A 138 -0.83 4.94 10.75
CA GLY A 138 -0.87 6.10 9.86
C GLY A 138 -2.11 6.05 8.97
N SER A 139 -2.71 7.21 8.72
CA SER A 139 -3.76 7.37 7.70
C SER A 139 -3.31 8.41 6.69
N CYS A 140 -3.36 8.04 5.42
CA CYS A 140 -2.82 8.83 4.33
C CYS A 140 -3.85 9.07 3.23
N ILE A 141 -3.75 10.23 2.59
CA ILE A 141 -4.57 10.62 1.45
C ILE A 141 -3.66 10.86 0.25
N LYS A 142 -3.97 10.21 -0.87
CA LYS A 142 -3.22 10.40 -2.11
C LYS A 142 -3.44 11.81 -2.65
N GLN A 143 -2.34 12.48 -3.01
CA GLN A 143 -2.40 13.76 -3.70
C GLN A 143 -2.74 13.54 -5.18
N SER A 144 -3.69 14.33 -5.67
CA SER A 144 -4.16 14.34 -7.06
C SER A 144 -3.15 14.94 -8.02
#